data_AF-A0A3D3JLU7-F1
#
_entry.id   AF-A0A3D3JLU7-F1
#
_cell.length_a   1.000
_cell.length_b   1.000
_cell.length_c   1.000
_cell.angle_alpha   90.00
_cell.angle_beta   90.00
_cell.angle_gamma   90.00
#
_symmetry.space_group_name_H-M   'P 1'
#
loop_
_entity.id
_entity.type
_entity.pdbx_description
1 polymer ?
#
loop_
_entity_poly.entity_id
_entity_poly.type
_entity_poly.pdbx_seq_one_letter_code
_entity_poly.pdbx_strand_id
1 'polypeptide(L)' 'MDGPFFLDRLGIDPRERKFIIVKEGLNPMAMYKGVAARILMVDSPGFNKQILCAEDYTRVSRPVYPLDPEMSWN' A
#
# COMPACT_ATOMS: atom_id res chain seq x y z
N MET A 1 13.99 9.16 -0.18
CA MET A 1 14.85 8.21 -0.94
C MET A 1 14.14 6.89 -0.91
N ASP A 2 13.45 6.61 -2.00
CA ASP A 2 12.47 5.55 -2.22
C ASP A 2 12.69 4.96 -3.63
N GLY A 3 12.03 3.84 -3.91
CA GLY A 3 12.05 3.19 -5.22
C GLY A 3 13.36 2.47 -5.60
N PRO A 4 13.58 2.20 -6.90
CA PRO A 4 14.71 1.40 -7.39
C PRO A 4 16.10 1.96 -7.01
N PHE A 5 16.27 3.28 -6.98
CA PHE A 5 17.54 3.91 -6.63
C PHE A 5 17.99 3.59 -5.20
N PHE A 6 17.05 3.40 -4.28
CA PHE A 6 17.37 2.97 -2.92
C PHE A 6 17.97 1.56 -2.90
N LEU A 7 17.45 0.65 -3.74
CA LEU A 7 17.98 -0.71 -3.86
C LEU A 7 19.40 -0.71 -4.45
N ASP A 8 19.63 0.09 -5.49
CA ASP A 8 20.96 0.24 -6.10
C ASP A 8 22.00 0.72 -5.07
N ARG A 9 21.63 1.69 -4.21
CA ARG A 9 22.52 2.20 -3.14
C ARG A 9 22.86 1.13 -2.09
N LEU A 10 22.02 0.10 -1.95
CA LEU A 10 22.28 -1.07 -1.10
C LEU A 10 23.01 -2.19 -1.84
N GLY A 11 23.42 -1.98 -3.10
CA GLY A 11 24.06 -3.01 -3.92
C GLY A 11 23.10 -4.07 -4.45
N ILE A 12 21.80 -3.77 -4.49
CA ILE A 12 20.76 -4.67 -4.99
C ILE A 12 20.30 -4.18 -6.35
N ASP A 13 20.70 -4.87 -7.43
CA ASP A 13 20.12 -4.60 -8.75
C ASP A 13 18.67 -5.12 -8.79
N PRO A 14 17.65 -4.24 -8.95
CA PRO A 14 16.25 -4.64 -9.04
C PRO A 14 15.94 -5.50 -10.28
N ARG A 15 16.72 -5.39 -11.36
CA ARG A 15 16.47 -6.11 -12.63
C ARG A 15 16.82 -7.59 -12.53
N GLU A 16 17.72 -7.94 -11.61
CA GLU A 16 18.13 -9.32 -11.32
C GLU A 16 17.20 -10.03 -10.32
N ARG A 17 16.15 -9.35 -9.84
CA ARG A 17 15.21 -9.93 -8.86
C ARG A 17 13.94 -10.38 -9.56
N LYS A 18 13.52 -11.62 -9.28
CA LYS A 18 12.22 -12.15 -9.76
C LYS A 18 11.03 -11.36 -9.22
N PHE A 19 11.14 -10.93 -7.96
CA PHE A 19 10.11 -10.15 -7.27
C PHE A 19 10.77 -9.09 -6.39
N ILE A 20 10.12 -7.95 -6.29
CA ILE A 20 10.43 -6.89 -5.33
C ILE A 20 9.15 -6.63 -4.56
N ILE A 21 9.19 -6.81 -3.24
CA ILE A 21 8.07 -6.51 -2.36
C ILE A 21 8.28 -5.11 -1.83
N VAL A 22 7.31 -4.24 -2.06
CA VAL A 22 7.33 -2.84 -1.64
C VAL A 22 6.30 -2.63 -0.55
N LYS A 23 6.71 -1.99 0.55
CA LYS A 23 5.79 -1.57 1.62
C LYS A 23 5.43 -0.10 1.39
N GLU A 24 4.67 0.15 0.33
CA GLU A 24 4.18 1.48 -0.01
C GLU A 24 2.85 1.38 -0.77
N GLY A 25 2.07 2.47 -0.80
CA GLY A 25 0.78 2.58 -1.50
C GLY A 25 0.91 2.62 -3.03
N LEU A 26 0.26 3.58 -3.71
CA LEU A 26 0.17 3.65 -5.18
C LEU A 26 1.46 4.06 -5.92
N ASN A 27 2.48 4.53 -5.20
CA ASN A 27 3.75 5.02 -5.76
C ASN A 27 4.54 3.99 -6.63
N PRO A 28 4.50 2.67 -6.38
CA PRO A 28 5.24 1.69 -7.18
C PRO A 28 4.91 1.72 -8.67
N MET A 29 3.69 2.13 -9.04
CA MET A 29 3.25 2.24 -10.44
C MET A 29 4.10 3.24 -11.24
N ALA A 30 4.55 4.32 -10.61
CA ALA A 30 5.42 5.31 -11.25
C ALA A 30 6.89 4.94 -11.09
N MET A 31 7.31 4.57 -9.86
CA MET A 31 8.73 4.41 -9.53
C MET A 31 9.36 3.15 -10.14
N TYR A 32 8.61 2.05 -10.26
CA TYR A 32 9.17 0.77 -10.72
C TYR A 32 8.91 0.49 -12.20
N LYS A 33 8.26 1.41 -12.93
CA LYS A 33 7.92 1.21 -14.36
C LYS A 33 9.14 0.89 -15.23
N GLY A 34 10.33 1.40 -14.89
CA GLY A 34 11.57 1.15 -15.64
C GLY A 34 12.29 -0.16 -15.30
N VAL A 35 11.90 -0.87 -14.23
CA VAL A 35 12.59 -2.09 -13.75
C VAL A 35 11.64 -3.27 -13.54
N ALA A 36 10.33 -3.05 -13.55
CA ALA A 36 9.31 -4.06 -13.36
C ALA A 36 8.41 -4.16 -14.60
N ALA A 37 8.24 -5.38 -15.12
CA ALA A 37 7.32 -5.63 -16.23
C ALA A 37 5.85 -5.48 -15.83
N ARG A 38 5.51 -5.79 -14.57
CA ARG A 38 4.16 -5.73 -14.00
C ARG A 38 4.23 -5.29 -12.55
N ILE A 39 3.18 -4.62 -12.11
CA ILE A 39 2.96 -4.29 -10.70
C ILE A 39 1.66 -4.97 -10.28
N LEU A 40 1.71 -5.70 -9.17
CA LEU A 40 0.60 -6.45 -8.61
C LEU A 40 0.29 -5.89 -7.22
N MET A 41 -0.93 -5.41 -7.02
CA MET A 41 -1.43 -5.10 -5.69
C MET A 41 -1.94 -6.39 -5.06
N VAL A 42 -1.44 -6.73 -3.88
CA VAL A 42 -1.76 -7.98 -3.19
C VAL A 42 -2.48 -7.67 -1.89
N ASP A 43 -3.57 -8.39 -1.62
CA ASP A 43 -4.26 -8.39 -0.32
C ASP A 43 -3.46 -9.21 0.69
N SER A 44 -2.35 -8.65 1.16
CA SER A 44 -1.46 -9.30 2.13
C SER A 44 -1.98 -9.11 3.56
N PRO A 45 -1.78 -10.09 4.47
CA PRO A 45 -2.08 -9.90 5.89
C PRO A 45 -1.19 -8.80 6.49
N GLY A 46 -1.72 -8.05 7.46
CA GLY A 46 -1.00 -6.99 8.15
C GLY A 46 -1.89 -6.05 8.94
N PHE A 47 -1.29 -5.05 9.58
CA PHE A 47 -2.00 -4.06 10.42
C PHE A 47 -2.67 -2.94 9.62
N ASN A 48 -2.45 -2.88 8.31
CA ASN A 48 -2.89 -1.80 7.43
C ASN A 48 -3.84 -2.29 6.32
N LYS A 49 -4.84 -3.09 6.70
CA LYS A 49 -5.87 -3.57 5.76
C LYS A 49 -6.72 -2.39 5.27
N GLN A 50 -7.18 -2.46 4.02
CA GLN A 50 -8.12 -1.47 3.46
C GLN A 50 -9.59 -1.78 3.80
N ILE A 51 -9.83 -2.63 4.80
CA ILE A 51 -11.15 -3.01 5.29
C ILE A 51 -11.32 -2.43 6.70
N LEU A 52 -11.74 -1.17 6.80
CA LEU A 52 -11.84 -0.45 8.07
C LEU A 52 -12.81 -1.12 9.05
N CYS A 53 -13.92 -1.67 8.55
CA CYS A 53 -14.93 -2.33 9.39
C CYS A 53 -14.45 -3.64 10.03
N ALA A 54 -13.26 -4.15 9.67
CA ALA A 54 -12.69 -5.35 10.27
C ALA A 54 -12.11 -5.10 11.68
N GLU A 55 -11.90 -3.84 12.06
CA GLU A 55 -11.27 -3.46 13.32
C GLU A 55 -12.20 -2.55 14.15
N ASP A 56 -12.09 -2.61 15.48
CA ASP A 56 -12.94 -1.82 16.41
C ASP A 56 -12.35 -0.43 16.70
N TYR A 57 -12.59 0.50 15.80
CA TYR A 57 -12.13 1.89 15.95
C TYR A 57 -12.96 2.66 17.00
N THR A 58 -12.36 2.88 18.17
CA THR A 58 -13.00 3.59 19.29
C THR A 58 -12.63 5.08 19.40
N ARG A 59 -11.56 5.51 18.72
CA ARG A 59 -11.01 6.88 18.82
C ARG A 59 -11.12 7.67 17.51
N VAL A 60 -12.31 7.66 16.91
CA VAL A 60 -12.64 8.38 15.67
C VAL A 60 -13.89 9.22 15.87
N SER A 61 -14.04 10.30 15.10
CA SER A 61 -15.28 11.08 15.10
C SER A 61 -16.38 10.27 14.42
N ARG A 62 -17.54 10.16 15.06
CA ARG A 62 -18.71 9.43 14.57
C ARG A 62 -19.94 10.37 14.49
N PRO A 63 -20.87 10.15 13.55
CA PRO A 63 -20.90 9.06 12.58
C PRO A 63 -19.87 9.24 11.46
N VAL A 64 -19.25 8.14 11.01
CA VAL A 64 -18.32 8.12 9.86
C VAL A 64 -18.52 6.86 9.01
N TYR A 65 -18.83 7.04 7.72
CA TYR A 65 -18.86 5.94 6.76
C TYR A 65 -17.42 5.47 6.46
N PRO A 66 -17.11 4.14 6.41
CA PRO A 66 -18.03 3.00 6.47
C PRO A 66 -18.25 2.39 7.86
N LEU A 67 -17.73 2.99 8.94
CA LEU A 67 -17.88 2.46 10.29
C LEU A 67 -19.31 2.60 10.83
N ASP A 68 -20.02 3.65 10.40
CA ASP A 68 -21.42 3.93 10.66
C ASP A 68 -22.19 3.91 9.33
N PRO A 69 -22.75 2.76 8.90
CA PRO A 69 -23.39 2.61 7.58
C PRO A 69 -24.65 3.46 7.42
N GLU A 70 -25.34 3.80 8.51
CA GLU A 70 -26.54 4.64 8.53
C GLU A 70 -26.23 6.15 8.45
N MET A 71 -24.95 6.53 8.31
CA MET A 71 -24.54 7.93 8.20
C MET A 71 -25.17 8.60 6.97
N SER A 72 -25.68 9.83 7.15
CA SER A 72 -26.09 10.72 6.06
C SER A 72 -25.17 11.93 5.95
N TRP A 73 -24.91 12.36 4.71
CA TRP A 73 -24.22 13.61 4.39
C TRP A 73 -25.27 14.65 4.02
N ASN A 74 -25.29 15.78 4.73
CA ASN A 74 -26.16 16.93 4.42
C ASN A 74 -25.31 18.14 4.02
#